data_AF-A0A9E1Z077-F1
#
_entry.id   AF-A0A9E1Z077-F1
#
_cell.length_a   1.000
_cell.length_b   1.000
_cell.length_c   1.000
_cell.angle_alpha   90.00
_cell.angle_beta   90.00
_cell.angle_gamma   90.00
#
_symmetry.space_group_name_H-M   'P 1'
#
loop_
_entity.id
_entity.type
_entity.pdbx_description
1 polymer ?
#
loop_
_entity_poly.entity_id
_entity_poly.type
_entity_poly.pdbx_seq_one_letter_code
_entity_poly.pdbx_strand_id
1 'polypeptide(L)' 'MTRRIAILNVVGLTREHLGKHTPHITKYAEQRSVSSLMPPLPAVTSTVQTSILTGSNPKQHG' A
#
# COMPACT_ATOMS: atom_id res chain seq x y z
N MET A 1 -0.51 -3.57 -26.80
CA MET A 1 -1.68 -3.36 -25.91
C MET A 1 -1.19 -2.79 -24.58
N THR A 2 -1.84 -1.75 -24.07
CA THR A 2 -1.55 -1.20 -22.73
C THR A 2 -2.04 -2.17 -21.66
N ARG A 3 -1.18 -2.47 -20.68
CA ARG A 3 -1.54 -3.31 -19.52
C ARG A 3 -2.39 -2.47 -18.56
N ARG A 4 -3.62 -2.91 -18.28
CA ARG A 4 -4.45 -2.31 -17.23
C ARG A 4 -3.83 -2.64 -15.87
N ILE A 5 -3.63 -1.62 -15.04
CA ILE A 5 -3.06 -1.74 -13.69
C ILE A 5 -4.09 -1.23 -12.70
N ALA A 6 -4.29 -1.97 -11.61
CA ALA A 6 -5.04 -1.54 -10.45
C ALA A 6 -4.09 -1.43 -9.26
N ILE A 7 -4.16 -0.31 -8.54
CA ILE A 7 -3.43 -0.10 -7.28
C ILE A 7 -4.45 -0.14 -6.15
N LEU A 8 -4.25 -1.05 -5.19
CA LEU A 8 -5.12 -1.20 -4.03
C LEU A 8 -4.47 -0.52 -2.82
N ASN A 9 -5.09 0.55 -2.33
CA ASN A 9 -4.65 1.28 -1.14
C ASN A 9 -5.49 0.84 0.07
N VAL A 10 -4.96 -0.07 0.87
CA VAL A 10 -5.67 -0.71 1.98
C VAL A 10 -5.18 -0.13 3.31
N VAL A 11 -6.05 0.60 4.01
CA VAL A 11 -5.73 1.22 5.30
C VAL A 11 -5.48 0.15 6.37
N GLY A 12 -4.40 0.30 7.13
CA GLY A 12 -4.07 -0.58 8.26
C GLY A 12 -3.52 -1.96 7.88
N LEU A 13 -3.28 -2.25 6.59
CA LEU A 13 -2.74 -3.53 6.17
C LEU A 13 -1.29 -3.70 6.66
N THR A 14 -1.06 -4.72 7.47
CA THR A 14 0.26 -5.13 7.97
C THR A 14 0.54 -6.59 7.61
N ARG A 15 1.80 -7.04 7.78
CA ARG A 15 2.17 -8.45 7.54
C ARG A 15 1.41 -9.44 8.44
N GLU A 16 1.01 -9.03 9.64
CA GLU A 16 0.26 -9.87 10.59
C GLU A 16 -1.13 -10.28 10.07
N HIS A 17 -1.67 -9.55 9.09
CA HIS A 17 -2.93 -9.89 8.46
C HIS A 17 -2.79 -11.04 7.45
N LEU A 18 -1.57 -11.40 7.04
CA LEU A 18 -1.33 -12.54 6.14
C LEU A 18 -1.45 -13.85 6.92
N GLY A 19 -2.20 -14.81 6.38
CA GLY A 19 -2.35 -16.13 6.96
C GLY A 19 -3.66 -16.82 6.58
N LYS A 20 -4.12 -17.71 7.47
CA LYS A 20 -5.25 -18.63 7.21
C LYS A 20 -6.56 -17.95 6.82
N HIS A 21 -6.80 -16.72 7.27
CA HIS A 21 -8.01 -15.96 6.97
C HIS A 21 -7.90 -15.11 5.69
N THR A 22 -6.71 -14.98 5.13
CA THR A 22 -6.42 -14.17 3.94
C THR A 22 -5.61 -14.97 2.91
N PRO A 23 -6.07 -16.18 2.52
CA PRO A 23 -5.24 -17.14 1.77
C PRO A 23 -4.81 -16.62 0.39
N HIS A 24 -5.65 -15.84 -0.28
CA HIS A 24 -5.34 -15.32 -1.62
C HIS A 24 -4.20 -14.28 -1.61
N ILE A 25 -4.26 -13.29 -0.71
CA ILE A 25 -3.20 -12.27 -0.62
C ILE A 25 -1.93 -12.85 0.02
N THR A 26 -2.06 -13.84 0.92
CA THR A 26 -0.92 -14.58 1.48
C THR A 26 -0.14 -15.30 0.38
N LYS A 27 -0.82 -16.12 -0.42
CA LYS A 27 -0.21 -16.81 -1.57
C LYS A 27 0.41 -15.83 -2.57
N TYR A 28 -0.24 -14.70 -2.81
CA TYR A 28 0.29 -13.67 -3.69
C TYR A 28 1.58 -13.04 -3.14
N ALA A 29 1.62 -12.74 -1.84
CA ALA A 29 2.78 -12.19 -1.15
C ALA A 29 3.96 -13.17 -1.13
N GLU A 30 3.74 -14.47 -0.95
CA GLU A 30 4.80 -15.50 -0.97
C GLU A 30 5.48 -15.65 -2.35
N GLN A 31 4.75 -15.36 -3.43
CA GLN A 31 5.24 -15.49 -4.80
C GLN A 31 5.96 -14.23 -5.32
N ARG A 32 5.98 -13.15 -4.54
CA ARG A 32 6.40 -11.81 -4.98
C ARG A 32 7.27 -11.14 -3.91
N SER A 33 7.95 -10.07 -4.28
CA SER A 33 8.67 -9.24 -3.31
C SER A 33 7.68 -8.42 -2.47
N VAL A 34 7.82 -8.50 -1.14
CA VAL A 34 7.03 -7.72 -0.18
C VAL A 34 7.94 -6.70 0.49
N SER A 35 7.57 -5.42 0.42
CA SER A 35 8.28 -4.34 1.08
C SER A 35 7.36 -3.60 2.07
N SER A 36 7.96 -3.03 3.12
CA SER A 36 7.25 -2.10 4.00
C SER A 36 7.19 -0.73 3.33
N LEU A 37 6.02 -0.09 3.38
CA LEU A 37 5.91 1.34 3.07
C LEU A 37 6.51 2.14 4.22
N MET A 38 7.36 3.13 3.90
CA MET A 38 7.75 4.18 4.83
C MET A 38 6.84 5.40 4.60
N PRO A 39 5.81 5.61 5.43
CA PRO A 39 4.89 6.72 5.23
C PRO A 39 5.51 8.06 5.66
N PRO A 40 5.04 9.20 5.11
CA PRO A 40 5.28 10.49 5.74
C PRO A 40 4.73 10.52 7.17
N LEU A 41 5.35 11.32 8.03
CA LEU A 41 4.91 11.51 9.41
C LEU A 41 4.22 12.87 9.58
N PRO A 42 3.12 12.95 10.36
CA PRO A 42 2.44 11.84 11.04
C PRO A 42 1.73 10.90 10.05
N ALA A 43 1.73 9.60 10.34
CA ALA A 43 1.19 8.56 9.45
C ALA A 43 -0.35 8.49 9.49
N VAL A 44 -1.01 9.58 9.09
CA VAL A 44 -2.47 9.67 9.00
C VAL A 44 -2.97 9.28 7.61
N THR A 45 -4.17 8.72 7.54
CA THR A 45 -4.73 8.09 6.32
C THR A 45 -4.66 9.00 5.10
N SER A 46 -5.29 10.17 5.12
CA SER A 46 -5.37 11.05 3.94
C SER A 46 -3.99 11.48 3.42
N THR A 47 -3.06 11.85 4.32
CA THR A 47 -1.71 12.28 3.94
C THR A 47 -0.93 11.16 3.24
N VAL A 48 -0.97 9.94 3.78
CA VAL A 48 -0.28 8.79 3.17
C VAL A 48 -0.92 8.42 1.83
N GLN A 49 -2.25 8.41 1.75
CA GLN A 49 -2.96 8.05 0.52
C GLN A 49 -2.75 9.05 -0.61
N THR A 50 -2.80 10.36 -0.32
CA THR A 50 -2.50 11.40 -1.31
C THR A 50 -1.04 11.35 -1.75
N SER A 51 -0.10 11.01 -0.85
CA SER A 51 1.31 10.81 -1.22
C SER A 51 1.49 9.62 -2.18
N ILE A 52 0.79 8.50 -1.97
CA ILE A 52 0.80 7.34 -2.89
C ILE A 52 0.20 7.71 -4.25
N LEU A 53 -0.92 8.45 -4.26
CA LEU A 53 -1.63 8.83 -5.47
C LEU A 53 -0.83 9.81 -6.34
N THR A 54 -0.23 10.81 -5.70
CA THR A 54 0.46 11.91 -6.40
C THR A 54 1.95 11.65 -6.61
N GLY A 55 2.53 10.71 -5.87
CA GLY A 55 3.99 10.50 -5.84
C GLY A 55 4.76 11.68 -5.27
N SER A 56 4.11 12.58 -4.53
CA SER A 56 4.70 13.82 -4.01
C SER A 56 4.62 13.89 -2.48
N ASN A 57 5.48 14.70 -1.86
CA ASN A 57 5.51 14.87 -0.41
C ASN A 57 4.34 15.74 0.08
N PRO A 58 3.91 15.61 1.36
CA PRO A 58 2.82 16.42 1.93
C PRO A 58 2.95 17.91 1.67
N LYS A 59 4.15 18.48 1.77
CA LYS A 59 4.40 19.90 1.45
C LYS A 59 3.95 20.34 0.05
N GLN A 60 3.77 19.41 -0.89
CA GLN A 60 3.34 19.68 -2.26
C GLN A 60 1.84 19.46 -2.48
N HIS A 61 1.18 18.65 -1.64
CA HIS A 61 -0.23 18.28 -1.82
C HIS A 61 -1.16 18.66 -0.65
N GLY A 62 -0.62 19.14 0.47
CA GLY A 62 -1.35 19.67 1.64
C GLY A 62 -1.16 18.86 2.92
#